data_AF-A0A660M5A8-F1
#
_entry.id   AF-A0A660M5A8-F1
#
_cell.length_a   1.000
_cell.length_b   1.000
_cell.length_c   1.000
_cell.angle_alpha   90.00
_cell.angle_beta   90.00
_cell.angle_gamma   90.00
#
_symmetry.space_group_name_H-M   'P 1'
#
loop_
_entity.id
_entity.type
_entity.pdbx_description
1 polymer ?
#
loop_
_entity_poly.entity_id
_entity_poly.type
_entity_poly.pdbx_seq_one_letter_code
_entity_poly.pdbx_strand_id
1 'polypeptide(L)'
;MLITFLDKNRGDKTVIKKAIIVLAALGSVVLLALLYHGTTHADQWGMVWHDEFTGSAVSGEWDILKQNTDNLRNTHLAYSPNNLKVANSHLEITTQRHCVSNLNEPLTSANMSEQPCPSGTTTRYLSGRVKNKGKVVDGTKPFRAEIRAKFNWNGKRGTRPSLWMVSGNTLQNCNDNPKANDPYGELDIIEWYSSTPNYAWSTTHMSCYHHGVDAKWKTGWRTRALSHSGEHYAGARPGSFAYEWHTWAVEYDGTTVKYFVDDQPIKVYRYHVSPTDDGNILPRTDAEPLTKVASQENINGAFHRGWQFILNDYVEISKNLSP
;
A
#
# COMPACT_ATOMS: atom_id res chain seq x y z
N MET A 1 5.31 10.22 -6.69
CA MET A 1 5.63 8.82 -6.40
C MET A 1 6.80 8.34 -7.23
N LEU A 2 7.56 7.36 -6.73
CA LEU A 2 8.56 6.54 -7.42
C LEU A 2 8.31 5.06 -7.03
N ILE A 3 8.49 4.10 -7.94
CA ILE A 3 8.25 2.67 -7.65
C ILE A 3 9.41 1.81 -8.13
N THR A 4 9.87 0.92 -7.26
CA THR A 4 10.94 -0.05 -7.54
C THR A 4 10.53 -1.44 -7.10
N PHE A 5 10.86 -2.46 -7.91
CA PHE A 5 10.75 -3.86 -7.52
C PHE A 5 12.07 -4.56 -7.53
N LEU A 6 12.20 -5.47 -6.59
CA LEU A 6 13.38 -6.29 -6.47
C LEU A 6 13.00 -7.77 -6.25
N ASP A 7 13.62 -8.67 -7.01
CA ASP A 7 13.55 -10.13 -6.84
C ASP A 7 14.87 -10.62 -6.23
N LYS A 8 14.83 -11.66 -5.41
CA LYS A 8 16.02 -12.25 -4.82
C LYS A 8 16.69 -13.18 -5.82
N ASN A 9 17.73 -12.70 -6.49
CA ASN A 9 18.56 -13.55 -7.33
C ASN A 9 19.34 -14.55 -6.46
N ARG A 10 19.08 -15.86 -6.61
CA ARG A 10 20.05 -16.91 -6.21
C ARG A 10 21.23 -16.88 -7.18
N GLY A 11 22.13 -15.93 -7.00
CA GLY A 11 23.37 -15.83 -7.77
C GLY A 11 24.50 -15.39 -6.86
N ASP A 12 25.40 -16.32 -6.53
CA ASP A 12 26.63 -16.10 -5.75
C ASP A 12 27.41 -14.90 -6.28
N LYS A 13 27.34 -13.78 -5.56
CA LYS A 13 28.34 -12.72 -5.65
C LYS A 13 28.77 -12.33 -4.24
N THR A 14 29.90 -12.90 -3.84
CA THR A 14 30.62 -12.53 -2.62
C THR A 14 31.01 -11.06 -2.70
N VAL A 15 30.40 -10.20 -1.87
CA VAL A 15 30.86 -8.81 -1.72
C VAL A 15 31.82 -8.74 -0.54
N ILE A 16 33.08 -8.47 -0.82
CA ILE A 16 34.10 -8.23 0.21
C ILE A 16 33.98 -6.77 0.67
N LYS A 17 33.37 -6.53 1.83
CA LYS A 17 33.46 -5.21 2.50
C LYS A 17 34.66 -5.20 3.43
N LYS A 18 35.62 -4.31 3.18
CA LYS A 18 36.73 -4.01 4.10
C LYS A 18 36.28 -2.90 5.04
N ALA A 19 36.21 -3.18 6.35
CA ALA A 19 36.09 -2.15 7.37
C ALA A 19 37.45 -1.96 8.05
N ILE A 20 37.96 -0.73 8.08
CA ILE A 20 39.14 -0.35 8.85
C ILE A 20 38.63 0.28 10.15
N ILE A 21 38.85 -0.39 11.29
CA ILE A 21 38.58 0.18 12.61
C ILE A 21 39.86 0.86 13.09
N VAL A 22 39.81 2.17 13.28
CA VAL A 22 40.88 2.94 13.92
C VAL A 22 40.53 3.14 15.38
N LEU A 23 41.23 2.45 16.28
CA LEU A 23 41.18 2.72 17.71
C LEU A 23 42.24 3.77 18.05
N ALA A 24 41.78 4.97 18.38
CA ALA A 24 42.64 6.02 18.91
C ALA A 24 42.81 5.81 20.42
N ALA A 25 43.93 5.20 20.83
CA ALA A 25 44.41 5.33 22.20
C ALA A 25 45.30 6.57 22.28
N LEU A 26 45.00 7.45 23.24
CA LEU A 26 45.83 8.60 23.56
C LEU A 26 47.24 8.12 23.95
N GLY A 27 48.21 8.40 23.08
CA GLY A 27 49.63 8.14 23.31
C GLY A 27 50.12 6.82 22.73
N SER A 28 50.87 6.91 21.62
CA SER A 28 51.56 5.83 20.89
C SER A 28 50.69 5.08 19.87
N VAL A 29 50.70 5.55 18.62
CA VAL A 29 50.02 4.87 17.49
C VAL A 29 50.88 3.68 17.04
N VAL A 30 50.56 2.49 17.54
CA VAL A 30 50.88 1.23 16.85
C VAL A 30 49.69 0.90 15.97
N LEU A 31 49.88 0.94 14.65
CA LEU A 31 48.86 0.64 13.66
C LEU A 31 48.70 -0.89 13.54
N LEU A 32 47.83 -1.50 14.34
CA LEU A 32 47.47 -2.91 14.19
C LEU A 32 46.14 -3.02 13.41
N ALA A 33 46.23 -3.25 12.11
CA ALA A 33 45.06 -3.52 11.27
C ALA A 33 44.61 -4.98 11.42
N LEU A 34 43.58 -5.22 12.23
CA LEU A 34 42.89 -6.51 12.28
C LEU A 34 41.88 -6.58 11.12
N LEU A 35 42.21 -7.36 10.07
CA LEU A 35 41.28 -7.68 8.99
C LEU A 35 40.28 -8.76 9.46
N TYR A 36 39.10 -8.33 9.88
CA TYR A 36 37.99 -9.26 10.14
C TYR A 36 37.40 -9.72 8.79
N HIS A 37 37.53 -11.01 8.48
CA HIS A 37 36.94 -11.63 7.30
C HIS A 37 35.57 -12.21 7.66
N GLY A 38 34.55 -11.34 7.70
CA GLY A 38 33.16 -11.78 7.77
C GLY A 38 32.57 -11.91 6.38
N THR A 39 32.23 -13.12 5.95
CA THR A 39 31.34 -13.33 4.79
C THR A 39 29.90 -13.07 5.26
N THR A 40 29.38 -11.87 5.02
CA THR A 40 27.95 -11.63 5.12
C THR A 40 27.33 -11.88 3.75
N HIS A 41 26.50 -12.92 3.65
CA HIS A 41 25.58 -13.07 2.52
C HIS A 41 24.49 -12.01 2.69
N ALA A 42 24.74 -10.80 2.18
CA ALA A 42 23.64 -9.88 1.90
C ALA A 42 22.89 -10.48 0.72
N ASP A 43 21.71 -11.02 0.96
CA ASP A 43 20.80 -11.44 -0.10
C ASP A 43 20.53 -10.23 -1.02
N GLN A 44 21.18 -10.21 -2.18
CA GLN A 44 21.08 -9.07 -3.10
C GLN A 44 19.77 -9.16 -3.89
N TRP A 45 18.82 -8.34 -3.46
CA TRP A 45 17.67 -7.91 -4.23
C TRP A 45 18.13 -7.33 -5.59
N GLY A 46 17.67 -7.91 -6.70
CA GLY A 46 17.92 -7.45 -8.06
C GLY A 46 16.67 -6.81 -8.66
N MET A 47 16.80 -5.63 -9.27
CA MET A 47 15.66 -4.91 -9.82
C MET A 47 15.05 -5.64 -11.02
N VAL A 48 13.73 -5.85 -11.01
CA VAL A 48 13.00 -6.54 -12.10
C VAL A 48 12.01 -5.64 -12.83
N TRP A 49 11.54 -4.57 -12.18
CA TRP A 49 10.69 -3.55 -12.77
C TRP A 49 10.79 -2.27 -11.96
N HIS A 50 10.59 -1.12 -12.61
CA HIS A 50 10.50 0.17 -11.94
C HIS A 50 9.75 1.17 -12.83
N ASP A 51 9.22 2.24 -12.23
CA ASP A 51 8.81 3.44 -12.95
C ASP A 51 9.22 4.67 -12.13
N GLU A 52 10.14 5.46 -12.70
CA GLU A 52 10.68 6.69 -12.11
C GLU A 52 9.80 7.91 -12.39
N PHE A 53 8.78 7.79 -13.25
CA PHE A 53 7.92 8.88 -13.69
C PHE A 53 8.71 10.11 -14.18
N THR A 54 9.75 9.88 -14.99
CA THR A 54 10.61 10.93 -15.56
C THR A 54 10.11 11.46 -16.92
N GLY A 55 9.08 10.84 -17.48
CA GLY A 55 8.44 11.27 -18.73
C GLY A 55 7.58 12.53 -18.59
N SER A 56 6.98 12.96 -19.70
CA SER A 56 6.07 14.13 -19.72
C SER A 56 4.62 13.80 -19.36
N ALA A 57 4.28 12.51 -19.22
CA ALA A 57 2.94 12.02 -18.90
C ALA A 57 3.04 10.64 -18.25
N VAL A 58 1.92 10.16 -17.70
CA VAL A 58 1.79 8.78 -17.26
C VAL A 58 2.11 7.85 -18.44
N SER A 59 3.05 6.94 -18.24
CA SER A 59 3.54 6.06 -19.31
C SER A 59 2.46 5.08 -19.77
N GLY A 60 2.64 4.50 -20.96
CA GLY A 60 1.73 3.49 -21.52
C GLY A 60 1.69 2.17 -20.74
N GLU A 61 2.57 1.99 -19.75
CA GLU A 61 2.63 0.83 -18.84
C GLU A 61 1.53 0.84 -17.78
N TRP A 62 0.80 1.96 -17.65
CA TRP A 62 -0.31 2.11 -16.71
C TRP A 62 -1.66 2.14 -17.43
N ASP A 63 -2.61 1.40 -16.88
CA ASP A 63 -4.04 1.58 -17.09
C ASP A 63 -4.55 2.71 -16.17
N ILE A 64 -5.10 3.75 -16.79
CA ILE A 64 -5.75 4.84 -16.08
C ILE A 64 -7.23 4.53 -15.95
N LEU A 65 -7.74 4.51 -14.71
CA LEU A 65 -9.17 4.33 -14.49
C LEU A 65 -9.91 5.63 -14.82
N LYS A 66 -10.78 5.57 -15.83
CA LYS A 66 -11.75 6.62 -16.15
C LYS A 66 -13.14 6.18 -15.72
N GLN A 67 -13.73 6.91 -14.79
CA GLN A 67 -15.03 6.60 -14.22
C GLN A 67 -15.75 7.90 -13.86
N ASN A 68 -16.92 8.11 -14.47
CA ASN A 68 -17.72 9.33 -14.24
C ASN A 68 -18.84 9.15 -13.20
N THR A 69 -19.09 7.91 -12.77
CA THR A 69 -20.15 7.54 -11.83
C THR A 69 -19.57 7.29 -10.44
N ASP A 70 -20.41 7.49 -9.41
CA ASP A 70 -20.08 7.23 -8.01
C ASP A 70 -19.61 5.78 -7.82
N ASN A 71 -18.39 5.61 -7.32
CA ASN A 71 -17.90 4.31 -6.91
C ASN A 71 -18.32 4.00 -5.47
N LEU A 72 -18.64 2.73 -5.23
CA LEU A 72 -18.80 2.19 -3.88
C LEU A 72 -19.90 2.89 -3.05
N ARG A 73 -21.14 2.81 -3.57
CA ARG A 73 -22.41 3.07 -2.87
C ARG A 73 -22.30 4.14 -1.75
N ASN A 74 -22.21 5.40 -2.16
CA ASN A 74 -22.27 6.62 -1.33
C ASN A 74 -20.93 7.30 -0.99
N THR A 75 -19.83 7.04 -1.71
CA THR A 75 -18.58 7.82 -1.51
C THR A 75 -18.47 9.05 -2.40
N HIS A 76 -19.38 9.20 -3.37
CA HIS A 76 -19.47 10.31 -4.30
C HIS A 76 -18.15 10.58 -5.05
N LEU A 77 -17.28 9.56 -5.14
CA LEU A 77 -15.97 9.60 -5.77
C LEU A 77 -16.01 9.05 -7.19
N ALA A 78 -15.34 9.75 -8.09
CA ALA A 78 -15.09 9.38 -9.48
C ALA A 78 -13.58 9.46 -9.77
N TYR A 79 -13.15 8.86 -10.88
CA TYR A 79 -11.74 8.87 -11.31
C TYR A 79 -11.58 9.42 -12.72
N SER A 80 -10.55 10.25 -12.93
CA SER A 80 -10.28 10.84 -14.23
C SER A 80 -8.78 10.92 -14.52
N PRO A 81 -8.37 10.76 -15.81
CA PRO A 81 -7.00 11.03 -16.23
C PRO A 81 -6.55 12.48 -15.96
N ASN A 82 -7.48 13.45 -15.90
CA ASN A 82 -7.15 14.85 -15.64
C ASN A 82 -6.60 15.09 -14.23
N ASN A 83 -6.79 14.13 -13.32
CA ASN A 83 -6.34 14.17 -11.94
C ASN A 83 -5.00 13.45 -11.75
N LEU A 84 -4.36 13.05 -12.85
CA LEU A 84 -3.05 12.45 -12.90
C LEU A 84 -2.10 13.35 -13.68
N LYS A 85 -0.93 13.60 -13.13
CA LYS A 85 0.12 14.38 -13.79
C LYS A 85 1.48 13.79 -13.47
N VAL A 86 2.35 13.75 -14.47
CA VAL A 86 3.78 13.52 -14.22
C VAL A 86 4.47 14.87 -14.26
N ALA A 87 5.11 15.25 -13.15
CA ALA A 87 5.83 16.50 -13.01
C ALA A 87 6.99 16.30 -12.05
N ASN A 88 8.11 16.98 -12.28
CA ASN A 88 9.26 16.96 -11.37
C ASN A 88 9.68 15.54 -10.96
N SER A 89 9.79 14.63 -11.96
CA SER A 89 10.17 13.22 -11.79
C SER A 89 9.30 12.44 -10.80
N HIS A 90 8.00 12.69 -10.78
CA HIS A 90 7.07 11.94 -9.96
C HIS A 90 5.64 11.97 -10.50
N LEU A 91 4.87 10.91 -10.21
CA LEU A 91 3.41 10.93 -10.36
C LEU A 91 2.76 11.77 -9.25
N GLU A 92 1.92 12.73 -9.66
CA GLU A 92 0.99 13.50 -8.85
C GLU A 92 -0.44 12.95 -9.07
N ILE A 93 -1.12 12.63 -7.97
CA ILE A 93 -2.55 12.28 -7.94
C ILE A 93 -3.25 13.39 -7.15
N THR A 94 -4.23 14.06 -7.76
CA THR A 94 -4.93 15.18 -7.12
C THR A 94 -6.40 14.87 -6.93
N THR A 95 -6.88 14.92 -5.69
CA THR A 95 -8.31 14.83 -5.38
C THR A 95 -8.92 16.23 -5.35
N GLN A 96 -10.02 16.43 -6.08
CA GLN A 96 -10.72 17.71 -6.19
C GLN A 96 -12.18 17.55 -5.78
N ARG A 97 -12.70 18.55 -5.06
CA ARG A 97 -14.12 18.66 -4.72
C ARG A 97 -14.86 19.35 -5.86
N HIS A 98 -16.06 18.85 -6.15
CA HIS A 98 -16.99 19.41 -7.11
C HIS A 98 -18.37 19.60 -6.48
N CYS A 99 -19.00 20.72 -6.79
CA CYS A 99 -20.33 21.06 -6.31
C CYS A 99 -21.31 20.97 -7.47
N VAL A 100 -22.12 19.93 -7.47
CA VAL A 100 -23.01 19.59 -8.57
C VAL A 100 -24.47 19.64 -8.16
N SER A 101 -25.36 19.86 -9.11
CA SER A 101 -26.81 19.80 -8.91
C SER A 101 -27.30 18.39 -8.57
N ASN A 102 -26.66 17.34 -9.12
CA ASN A 102 -27.02 15.94 -8.91
C ASN A 102 -25.86 14.99 -9.26
N LEU A 103 -26.01 13.70 -8.93
CA LEU A 103 -24.95 12.69 -9.14
C LEU A 103 -24.61 12.37 -10.60
N ASN A 104 -25.44 12.79 -11.56
CA ASN A 104 -25.19 12.57 -13.00
C ASN A 104 -24.48 13.75 -13.67
N GLU A 105 -24.37 14.90 -13.00
CA GLU A 105 -23.67 16.06 -13.55
C GLU A 105 -22.17 15.73 -13.76
N PRO A 106 -21.61 16.03 -14.95
CA PRO A 106 -20.19 15.83 -15.22
C PRO A 106 -19.30 16.64 -14.29
N LEU A 107 -18.22 16.03 -13.80
CA LEU A 107 -17.22 16.71 -12.97
C LEU A 107 -16.21 17.42 -13.90
N THR A 108 -16.22 18.76 -13.87
CA THR A 108 -15.38 19.60 -14.74
C THR A 108 -14.78 20.76 -13.95
N SER A 109 -13.85 21.51 -14.54
CA SER A 109 -13.28 22.70 -13.89
C SER A 109 -14.35 23.75 -13.53
N ALA A 110 -15.48 23.79 -14.23
CA ALA A 110 -16.54 24.78 -14.00
C ALA A 110 -17.30 24.57 -12.68
N ASN A 111 -17.33 23.34 -12.16
CA ASN A 111 -17.99 23.01 -10.89
C ASN A 111 -17.01 22.56 -9.80
N MET A 112 -15.70 22.73 -10.02
CA MET A 112 -14.67 22.51 -9.01
C MET A 112 -14.75 23.59 -7.92
N SER A 113 -14.61 23.21 -6.65
CA SER A 113 -14.62 24.14 -5.52
C SER A 113 -13.63 23.71 -4.45
N GLU A 114 -12.82 24.65 -3.96
CA GLU A 114 -12.02 24.46 -2.74
C GLU A 114 -12.85 24.68 -1.46
N GLN A 115 -13.94 25.44 -1.57
CA GLN A 115 -14.84 25.71 -0.46
C GLN A 115 -15.90 24.61 -0.32
N PRO A 116 -16.46 24.39 0.88
CA PRO A 116 -17.62 23.53 1.06
C PRO A 116 -18.73 23.90 0.09
N CYS A 117 -19.42 22.89 -0.44
CA CYS A 117 -20.46 23.12 -1.41
C CYS A 117 -21.66 23.86 -0.79
N PRO A 118 -22.23 24.84 -1.51
CA PRO A 118 -23.36 25.61 -0.99
C PRO A 118 -24.58 24.72 -0.76
N SER A 119 -25.47 25.15 0.14
CA SER A 119 -26.73 24.46 0.39
C SER A 119 -27.52 24.25 -0.91
N GLY A 120 -28.17 23.09 -1.03
CA GLY A 120 -28.90 22.70 -2.24
C GLY A 120 -28.04 22.09 -3.36
N THR A 121 -26.73 21.96 -3.17
CA THR A 121 -25.84 21.22 -4.08
C THR A 121 -25.35 19.93 -3.45
N THR A 122 -24.99 18.97 -4.31
CA THR A 122 -24.37 17.69 -3.94
C THR A 122 -22.86 17.82 -4.05
N THR A 123 -22.14 17.43 -2.99
CA THR A 123 -20.68 17.32 -3.03
C THR A 123 -20.28 16.02 -3.72
N ARG A 124 -19.40 16.10 -4.71
CA ARG A 124 -18.71 14.97 -5.32
C ARG A 124 -17.21 15.19 -5.33
N TYR A 125 -16.45 14.12 -5.50
CA TYR A 125 -15.00 14.18 -5.61
C TYR A 125 -14.50 13.51 -6.89
N LEU A 126 -13.47 14.10 -7.48
CA LEU A 126 -12.77 13.55 -8.62
C LEU A 126 -11.30 13.33 -8.24
N SER A 127 -10.79 12.12 -8.42
CA SER A 127 -9.40 11.77 -8.12
C SER A 127 -8.74 11.02 -9.28
N GLY A 128 -7.49 10.58 -9.09
CA GLY A 128 -6.75 9.74 -10.02
C GLY A 128 -6.57 8.32 -9.49
N ARG A 129 -6.64 7.35 -10.39
CA ARG A 129 -6.28 5.96 -10.10
C ARG A 129 -5.56 5.35 -11.29
N VAL A 130 -4.41 4.75 -11.02
CA VAL A 130 -3.62 4.01 -12.01
C VAL A 130 -3.40 2.58 -11.54
N LYS A 131 -3.34 1.65 -12.50
CA LYS A 131 -2.93 0.26 -12.29
C LYS A 131 -1.91 -0.12 -13.35
N ASN A 132 -0.79 -0.74 -13.01
CA ASN A 132 0.14 -1.15 -14.06
C ASN A 132 -0.47 -2.32 -14.87
N LYS A 133 -0.25 -2.33 -16.19
CA LYS A 133 -0.92 -3.26 -17.13
C LYS A 133 -0.50 -4.71 -16.94
N GLY A 134 0.80 -4.92 -16.76
CA GLY A 134 1.39 -6.24 -16.60
C GLY A 134 1.41 -6.69 -15.14
N LYS A 135 1.52 -8.00 -14.95
CA LYS A 135 1.95 -8.54 -13.66
C LYS A 135 3.47 -8.53 -13.65
N VAL A 136 4.03 -7.67 -12.81
CA VAL A 136 5.46 -7.33 -12.85
C VAL A 136 6.26 -8.05 -11.76
N VAL A 137 5.57 -8.79 -10.88
CA VAL A 137 6.16 -9.60 -9.81
C VAL A 137 5.82 -11.07 -10.00
N ASP A 138 6.84 -11.90 -9.93
CA ASP A 138 6.72 -13.36 -9.83
C ASP A 138 6.54 -13.76 -8.36
N GLY A 139 5.29 -13.98 -7.93
CA GLY A 139 5.00 -14.39 -6.56
C GLY A 139 5.35 -15.85 -6.23
N THR A 140 5.96 -16.61 -7.15
CA THR A 140 6.52 -17.93 -6.82
C THR A 140 7.87 -17.83 -6.09
N LYS A 141 8.44 -16.62 -6.00
CA LYS A 141 9.71 -16.32 -5.33
C LYS A 141 9.53 -15.23 -4.28
N PRO A 142 10.47 -15.13 -3.33
CA PRO A 142 10.57 -13.96 -2.47
C PRO A 142 10.70 -12.68 -3.30
N PHE A 143 9.98 -11.63 -2.93
CA PHE A 143 10.06 -10.33 -3.60
C PHE A 143 10.00 -9.19 -2.60
N ARG A 144 10.51 -8.04 -3.03
CA ARG A 144 10.31 -6.75 -2.38
C ARG A 144 9.73 -5.76 -3.38
N ALA A 145 8.75 -4.99 -2.94
CA ALA A 145 8.26 -3.87 -3.70
C ALA A 145 8.28 -2.60 -2.87
N GLU A 146 8.76 -1.52 -3.46
CA GLU A 146 8.97 -0.24 -2.80
C GLU A 146 8.26 0.88 -3.54
N ILE A 147 7.67 1.78 -2.79
CA ILE A 147 7.06 3.00 -3.29
C ILE A 147 7.55 4.17 -2.45
N ARG A 148 8.22 5.14 -3.08
CA ARG A 148 8.51 6.42 -2.45
C ARG A 148 7.38 7.41 -2.73
N ALA A 149 6.69 7.85 -1.69
CA ALA A 149 5.54 8.73 -1.80
C ALA A 149 5.57 9.85 -0.76
N LYS A 150 4.97 10.98 -1.12
CA LYS A 150 4.65 12.07 -0.21
C LYS A 150 3.14 12.27 -0.22
N PHE A 151 2.53 12.26 0.96
CA PHE A 151 1.12 12.58 1.10
C PHE A 151 0.97 14.06 1.42
N ASN A 152 0.52 14.84 0.43
CA ASN A 152 0.14 16.23 0.67
C ASN A 152 -1.32 16.26 1.14
N TRP A 153 -1.59 17.06 2.15
CA TRP A 153 -2.90 17.17 2.75
C TRP A 153 -3.26 18.63 3.02
N ASN A 154 -4.54 18.96 3.02
CA ASN A 154 -5.06 20.31 3.26
C ASN A 154 -5.51 20.52 4.73
N GLY A 155 -5.22 19.56 5.62
CA GLY A 155 -5.69 19.56 7.00
C GLY A 155 -7.17 19.17 7.18
N LYS A 156 -7.87 18.71 6.13
CA LYS A 156 -9.28 18.29 6.16
C LYS A 156 -9.47 16.78 6.12
N ARG A 157 -10.19 16.24 7.08
CA ARG A 157 -10.37 14.78 7.15
C ARG A 157 -11.30 14.29 6.05
N GLY A 158 -10.89 13.23 5.37
CA GLY A 158 -11.71 12.53 4.38
C GLY A 158 -10.95 11.95 3.19
N THR A 159 -9.65 12.19 3.03
CA THR A 159 -8.84 11.50 2.02
C THR A 159 -8.15 10.26 2.59
N ARG A 160 -7.91 9.28 1.71
CA ARG A 160 -7.17 8.05 1.97
C ARG A 160 -6.32 7.66 0.76
N PRO A 161 -5.08 8.18 0.66
CA PRO A 161 -4.05 7.64 -0.21
C PRO A 161 -3.85 6.15 0.07
N SER A 162 -4.02 5.34 -0.98
CA SER A 162 -3.86 3.89 -0.93
C SER A 162 -2.86 3.46 -1.99
N LEU A 163 -1.78 2.81 -1.54
CA LEU A 163 -0.75 2.22 -2.39
C LEU A 163 -0.74 0.73 -2.12
N TRP A 164 -1.15 -0.06 -3.10
CA TRP A 164 -1.48 -1.46 -2.85
C TRP A 164 -1.23 -2.33 -4.08
N MET A 165 -1.21 -3.63 -3.84
CA MET A 165 -0.99 -4.64 -4.86
C MET A 165 -2.13 -5.65 -4.86
N VAL A 166 -2.47 -6.17 -6.04
CA VAL A 166 -3.46 -7.25 -6.19
C VAL A 166 -2.92 -8.34 -7.11
N SER A 167 -3.24 -9.59 -6.82
CA SER A 167 -2.82 -10.74 -7.64
C SER A 167 -3.89 -11.30 -8.58
N GLY A 168 -5.14 -10.89 -8.39
CA GLY A 168 -6.29 -11.25 -9.23
C GLY A 168 -6.21 -10.65 -10.65
N ASN A 169 -6.84 -11.33 -11.62
CA ASN A 169 -6.99 -10.79 -12.99
C ASN A 169 -8.08 -9.70 -13.07
N THR A 170 -8.99 -9.71 -12.10
CA THR A 170 -10.07 -8.74 -11.92
C THR A 170 -9.96 -8.11 -10.54
N LEU A 171 -10.44 -6.87 -10.39
CA LEU A 171 -10.65 -6.23 -9.08
C LEU A 171 -11.87 -6.82 -8.32
N GLN A 172 -12.40 -7.96 -8.77
CA GLN A 172 -13.47 -8.64 -8.08
C GLN A 172 -12.88 -9.39 -6.89
N ASN A 173 -13.27 -8.95 -5.69
CA ASN A 173 -12.64 -9.38 -4.45
C ASN A 173 -12.85 -10.87 -4.17
N CYS A 174 -14.03 -11.43 -4.47
CA CYS A 174 -14.37 -12.84 -4.23
C CYS A 174 -15.31 -13.37 -5.33
N ASN A 175 -15.29 -14.68 -5.60
CA ASN A 175 -16.23 -15.31 -6.54
C ASN A 175 -17.67 -15.17 -6.04
N ASP A 176 -18.65 -15.26 -6.93
CA ASP A 176 -20.07 -15.20 -6.56
C ASP A 176 -20.59 -16.52 -5.96
N ASN A 177 -19.78 -17.59 -5.92
CA ASN A 177 -20.14 -18.87 -5.31
C ASN A 177 -19.89 -18.88 -3.78
N PRO A 178 -20.91 -18.76 -2.91
CA PRO A 178 -20.76 -18.62 -1.45
C PRO A 178 -20.13 -19.83 -0.73
N LYS A 179 -19.88 -20.94 -1.43
CA LYS A 179 -19.13 -22.09 -0.90
C LYS A 179 -17.63 -22.00 -1.18
N ALA A 180 -17.19 -21.02 -1.96
CA ALA A 180 -15.81 -20.92 -2.38
C ALA A 180 -14.95 -20.29 -1.29
N ASN A 181 -13.83 -20.95 -0.97
CA ASN A 181 -12.71 -20.36 -0.23
C ASN A 181 -11.67 -19.94 -1.25
N ASP A 182 -11.99 -18.96 -2.11
CA ASP A 182 -11.14 -18.67 -3.26
C ASP A 182 -9.79 -18.08 -2.85
N PRO A 183 -8.72 -18.42 -3.59
CA PRO A 183 -7.47 -17.69 -3.51
C PRO A 183 -7.70 -16.22 -3.93
N TYR A 184 -7.41 -15.32 -3.00
CA TYR A 184 -7.42 -13.88 -3.15
C TYR A 184 -6.15 -13.32 -2.53
N GLY A 185 -5.50 -12.39 -3.22
CA GLY A 185 -4.28 -11.73 -2.74
C GLY A 185 -4.38 -10.24 -2.98
N GLU A 186 -4.36 -9.49 -1.88
CA GLU A 186 -4.24 -8.04 -1.86
C GLU A 186 -3.26 -7.65 -0.75
N LEU A 187 -2.26 -6.83 -1.09
CA LEU A 187 -1.25 -6.32 -0.17
C LEU A 187 -1.37 -4.81 -0.14
N ASP A 188 -1.97 -4.29 0.92
CA ASP A 188 -2.05 -2.86 1.15
C ASP A 188 -0.73 -2.41 1.74
N ILE A 189 0.19 -1.94 0.89
CA ILE A 189 1.51 -1.46 1.32
C ILE A 189 1.31 -0.29 2.30
N ILE A 190 0.40 0.62 1.95
CA ILE A 190 -0.07 1.67 2.86
C ILE A 190 -1.48 2.12 2.48
N GLU A 191 -2.36 2.14 3.46
CA GLU A 191 -3.54 2.99 3.51
C GLU A 191 -3.30 4.09 4.55
N TRP A 192 -3.06 5.32 4.09
CA TRP A 192 -2.89 6.45 5.00
C TRP A 192 -4.22 7.19 5.14
N TYR A 193 -4.67 7.41 6.38
CA TYR A 193 -5.96 8.06 6.64
C TYR A 193 -5.73 9.47 7.18
N SER A 194 -6.28 10.46 6.50
CA SER A 194 -6.27 11.86 6.97
C SER A 194 -6.97 12.06 8.33
N SER A 195 -7.80 11.11 8.78
CA SER A 195 -8.44 11.09 10.10
C SER A 195 -7.51 10.61 11.23
N THR A 196 -6.49 9.80 10.90
CA THR A 196 -5.48 9.26 11.82
C THR A 196 -4.07 9.45 11.24
N PRO A 197 -3.64 10.69 11.00
CA PRO A 197 -2.51 11.02 10.13
C PRO A 197 -1.13 10.58 10.66
N ASN A 198 -1.06 10.08 11.91
CA ASN A 198 0.14 9.57 12.57
C ASN A 198 0.32 8.05 12.44
N TYR A 199 -0.60 7.37 11.77
CA TYR A 199 -0.61 5.92 11.64
C TYR A 199 -0.37 5.51 10.20
N ALA A 200 0.46 4.50 10.04
CA ALA A 200 0.57 3.71 8.83
C ALA A 200 -0.25 2.44 9.01
N TRP A 201 -1.21 2.20 8.12
CA TRP A 201 -2.00 0.97 8.11
C TRP A 201 -1.62 0.17 6.88
N SER A 202 -1.18 -1.07 7.10
CA SER A 202 -0.88 -2.01 6.04
C SER A 202 -1.62 -3.30 6.32
N THR A 203 -2.11 -3.97 5.29
CA THR A 203 -2.90 -5.19 5.47
C THR A 203 -2.57 -6.20 4.39
N THR A 204 -2.34 -7.43 4.82
CA THR A 204 -2.32 -8.59 3.92
C THR A 204 -3.69 -9.21 3.91
N HIS A 205 -4.38 -9.15 2.78
CA HIS A 205 -5.64 -9.84 2.53
C HIS A 205 -5.35 -11.15 1.79
N MET A 206 -5.76 -12.27 2.39
CA MET A 206 -5.52 -13.61 1.89
C MET A 206 -6.77 -14.45 1.91
N SER A 207 -7.17 -14.95 0.75
CA SER A 207 -8.36 -15.78 0.54
C SER A 207 -9.70 -15.15 0.91
N CYS A 208 -10.75 -15.62 0.27
CA CYS A 208 -12.12 -15.23 0.57
C CYS A 208 -12.82 -16.20 1.49
N TYR A 209 -13.80 -15.69 2.24
CA TYR A 209 -14.80 -16.48 2.91
C TYR A 209 -16.16 -15.78 2.85
N HIS A 210 -17.21 -16.58 2.74
CA HIS A 210 -18.58 -16.10 2.84
C HIS A 210 -19.11 -16.38 4.24
N HIS A 211 -19.72 -15.39 4.89
CA HIS A 211 -20.38 -15.60 6.18
C HIS A 211 -21.89 -15.36 6.06
N GLY A 212 -22.65 -16.16 6.81
CA GLY A 212 -24.10 -15.96 7.01
C GLY A 212 -24.37 -14.73 7.89
N VAL A 213 -25.65 -14.42 8.11
CA VAL A 213 -26.04 -13.41 9.11
C VAL A 213 -25.56 -13.90 10.49
N ASP A 214 -24.74 -13.11 11.18
CA ASP A 214 -24.60 -13.19 12.62
C ASP A 214 -25.02 -11.86 13.26
N ALA A 215 -25.15 -11.82 14.59
CA ALA A 215 -25.64 -10.63 15.29
C ALA A 215 -24.74 -9.38 15.14
N LYS A 216 -23.51 -9.52 14.65
CA LYS A 216 -22.54 -8.45 14.47
C LYS A 216 -22.37 -8.03 13.00
N TRP A 217 -22.65 -8.92 12.04
CA TRP A 217 -22.27 -8.72 10.65
C TRP A 217 -23.39 -9.00 9.65
N LYS A 218 -23.51 -8.11 8.65
CA LYS A 218 -24.34 -8.32 7.46
C LYS A 218 -23.71 -9.39 6.58
N THR A 219 -24.52 -10.35 6.11
CA THR A 219 -24.14 -11.40 5.16
C THR A 219 -23.29 -10.86 4.01
N GLY A 220 -22.24 -11.61 3.66
CA GLY A 220 -21.51 -11.37 2.42
C GLY A 220 -20.07 -11.88 2.45
N TRP A 221 -19.36 -11.52 1.38
CA TRP A 221 -17.96 -11.83 1.20
C TRP A 221 -17.04 -10.97 2.07
N ARG A 222 -16.01 -11.62 2.60
CA ARG A 222 -14.93 -11.03 3.38
C ARG A 222 -13.63 -11.73 3.03
N THR A 223 -12.53 -11.06 3.31
CA THR A 223 -11.19 -11.60 3.17
C THR A 223 -10.63 -11.99 4.53
N ARG A 224 -9.78 -13.01 4.58
CA ARG A 224 -8.97 -13.25 5.78
C ARG A 224 -7.77 -12.31 5.74
N ALA A 225 -7.29 -11.85 6.89
CA ALA A 225 -6.33 -10.75 6.91
C ALA A 225 -5.36 -10.78 8.09
N LEU A 226 -4.15 -10.28 7.83
CA LEU A 226 -3.18 -9.85 8.83
C LEU A 226 -3.05 -8.34 8.74
N SER A 227 -3.42 -7.62 9.80
CA SER A 227 -3.37 -6.17 9.85
C SER A 227 -2.14 -5.70 10.63
N HIS A 228 -1.47 -4.72 10.04
CA HIS A 228 -0.28 -4.08 10.57
C HIS A 228 -0.58 -2.62 10.90
N SER A 229 0.06 -2.12 11.96
CA SER A 229 0.05 -0.71 12.27
C SER A 229 1.41 -0.22 12.72
N GLY A 230 1.84 0.87 12.10
CA GLY A 230 3.05 1.59 12.42
C GLY A 230 2.65 2.90 13.07
N GLU A 231 2.85 3.00 14.37
CA GLU A 231 2.50 4.19 15.12
C GLU A 231 3.71 5.11 15.16
N HIS A 232 3.58 6.32 14.64
CA HIS A 232 4.64 7.32 14.80
C HIS A 232 4.54 7.96 16.20
N TYR A 233 4.97 7.24 17.25
CA TYR A 233 5.02 7.75 18.63
C TYR A 233 6.39 8.39 18.99
N ALA A 234 6.33 9.67 19.36
CA ALA A 234 7.24 10.49 20.19
C ALA A 234 8.78 10.35 20.01
N GLY A 235 9.38 11.32 19.30
CA GLY A 235 10.83 11.56 19.30
C GLY A 235 11.35 12.26 18.04
N ALA A 236 10.76 11.96 16.89
CA ALA A 236 10.75 12.85 15.74
C ALA A 236 9.70 13.95 16.01
N ARG A 237 9.87 15.15 15.41
CA ARG A 237 8.97 16.32 15.56
C ARG A 237 7.49 15.93 15.56
N PRO A 238 6.58 16.70 16.20
CA PRO A 238 5.17 16.32 16.26
C PRO A 238 4.55 16.18 14.85
N GLY A 239 4.20 14.95 14.49
CA GLY A 239 2.81 14.59 14.15
C GLY A 239 2.37 14.58 12.68
N SER A 240 2.87 13.61 11.88
CA SER A 240 2.15 12.93 10.76
C SER A 240 3.16 12.31 9.75
N PHE A 241 2.75 11.29 8.99
CA PHE A 241 3.43 10.83 7.75
C PHE A 241 3.16 11.75 6.52
N ALA A 242 2.52 12.90 6.72
CA ALA A 242 2.21 13.87 5.67
C ALA A 242 3.36 14.84 5.42
N TYR A 243 3.35 15.46 4.23
CA TYR A 243 4.26 16.51 3.76
C TYR A 243 5.74 16.12 3.56
N GLU A 244 6.14 14.92 3.98
CA GLU A 244 7.48 14.36 3.77
C GLU A 244 7.46 13.18 2.80
N TRP A 245 8.60 12.93 2.15
CA TRP A 245 8.78 11.75 1.30
C TRP A 245 9.20 10.57 2.16
N HIS A 246 8.38 9.53 2.18
CA HIS A 246 8.67 8.26 2.84
C HIS A 246 8.81 7.15 1.82
N THR A 247 9.60 6.13 2.14
CA THR A 247 9.69 4.89 1.38
C THR A 247 8.83 3.83 2.07
N TRP A 248 7.79 3.40 1.37
CA TRP A 248 6.89 2.35 1.81
C TRP A 248 7.26 1.06 1.10
N ALA A 249 7.39 -0.05 1.83
CA ALA A 249 7.75 -1.31 1.22
C ALA A 249 6.93 -2.48 1.74
N VAL A 250 6.80 -3.49 0.90
CA VAL A 250 6.32 -4.82 1.26
C VAL A 250 7.35 -5.85 0.82
N GLU A 251 7.62 -6.82 1.70
CA GLU A 251 8.45 -7.98 1.42
C GLU A 251 7.66 -9.25 1.63
N TYR A 252 7.76 -10.17 0.68
CA TYR A 252 7.32 -11.55 0.80
C TYR A 252 8.54 -12.45 0.81
N ASP A 253 8.69 -13.30 1.83
CA ASP A 253 9.84 -14.21 1.96
C ASP A 253 9.56 -15.66 1.53
N GLY A 254 8.36 -15.93 1.00
CA GLY A 254 7.85 -17.28 0.73
C GLY A 254 6.85 -17.78 1.77
N THR A 255 6.88 -17.21 2.99
CA THR A 255 6.09 -17.68 4.14
C THR A 255 5.34 -16.58 4.88
N THR A 256 5.95 -15.40 4.97
CA THR A 256 5.42 -14.23 5.66
C THR A 256 5.40 -13.02 4.73
N VAL A 257 4.57 -12.04 5.08
CA VAL A 257 4.60 -10.70 4.48
C VAL A 257 4.98 -9.70 5.56
N LYS A 258 5.95 -8.85 5.26
CA LYS A 258 6.42 -7.75 6.13
C LYS A 258 6.21 -6.42 5.42
N TYR A 259 5.79 -5.41 6.17
CA TYR A 259 5.62 -4.05 5.67
C TYR A 259 6.62 -3.12 6.34
N PHE A 260 7.04 -2.09 5.63
CA PHE A 260 8.04 -1.14 6.11
C PHE A 260 7.67 0.30 5.77
N VAL A 261 8.05 1.21 6.65
CA VAL A 261 8.16 2.64 6.37
C VAL A 261 9.58 3.08 6.71
N ASP A 262 10.29 3.67 5.75
CA ASP A 262 11.70 4.08 5.89
C ASP A 262 12.59 2.98 6.50
N ASP A 263 12.43 1.76 5.96
CA ASP A 263 13.11 0.53 6.39
C ASP A 263 12.84 0.09 7.85
N GLN A 264 11.88 0.73 8.52
CA GLN A 264 11.38 0.29 9.83
C GLN A 264 10.15 -0.60 9.67
N PRO A 265 10.11 -1.80 10.27
CA PRO A 265 8.96 -2.69 10.19
C PRO A 265 7.69 -2.08 10.79
N ILE A 266 6.59 -2.20 10.05
CA ILE A 266 5.22 -1.93 10.51
C ILE A 266 4.70 -3.23 11.13
N LYS A 267 4.44 -3.22 12.44
CA LYS A 267 4.19 -4.45 13.20
C LYS A 267 2.77 -4.99 12.98
N VAL A 268 2.64 -6.30 12.88
CA VAL A 268 1.37 -7.01 12.91
C VAL A 268 0.76 -6.83 14.30
N TYR A 269 -0.52 -6.46 14.36
CA TYR A 269 -1.23 -6.31 15.64
C TYR A 269 -2.55 -7.09 15.69
N ARG A 270 -3.07 -7.53 14.55
CA ARG A 270 -4.36 -8.23 14.48
C ARG A 270 -4.38 -9.25 13.35
N TYR A 271 -5.07 -10.35 13.59
CA TYR A 271 -5.45 -11.30 12.56
C TYR A 271 -6.97 -11.43 12.49
N HIS A 272 -7.48 -11.80 11.32
CA HIS A 272 -8.89 -12.02 11.05
C HIS A 272 -9.07 -13.20 10.09
N VAL A 273 -9.68 -14.29 10.53
CA VAL A 273 -9.95 -15.50 9.73
C VAL A 273 -11.44 -15.65 9.45
N SER A 274 -12.28 -15.36 10.44
CA SER A 274 -13.74 -15.44 10.36
C SER A 274 -14.38 -14.62 11.49
N PRO A 275 -15.71 -14.44 11.53
CA PRO A 275 -16.38 -13.71 12.61
C PRO A 275 -16.21 -14.34 14.00
N THR A 276 -15.81 -15.61 14.07
CA THR A 276 -15.56 -16.36 15.31
C THR A 276 -14.09 -16.66 15.53
N ASP A 277 -13.22 -16.29 14.60
CA ASP A 277 -11.78 -16.48 14.68
C ASP A 277 -11.07 -15.22 14.19
N ASP A 278 -10.96 -14.27 15.11
CA ASP A 278 -10.23 -13.01 14.95
C ASP A 278 -9.60 -12.63 16.30
N GLY A 279 -8.51 -11.89 16.30
CA GLY A 279 -7.84 -11.56 17.54
C GLY A 279 -6.62 -10.65 17.39
N ASN A 280 -6.16 -10.14 18.52
CA ASN A 280 -4.95 -9.33 18.60
C ASN A 280 -3.70 -10.21 18.70
N ILE A 281 -2.59 -9.73 18.14
CA ILE A 281 -1.27 -10.34 18.26
C ILE A 281 -0.48 -9.55 19.31
N LEU A 282 -0.15 -10.23 20.42
CA LEU A 282 0.54 -9.65 21.56
C LEU A 282 1.65 -10.61 22.02
N PRO A 283 2.92 -10.16 22.10
CA PRO A 283 3.41 -8.85 21.63
C PRO A 283 3.27 -8.71 20.10
N ARG A 284 3.22 -7.46 19.60
CA ARG A 284 3.22 -7.22 18.15
C ARG A 284 4.51 -7.74 17.52
N THR A 285 4.41 -8.36 16.34
CA THR A 285 5.52 -8.99 15.61
C THR A 285 5.78 -8.30 14.27
N ASP A 286 6.92 -8.52 13.63
CA ASP A 286 7.19 -7.96 12.28
C ASP A 286 6.33 -8.61 11.19
N ALA A 287 6.02 -9.88 11.38
CA ALA A 287 5.30 -10.72 10.45
C ALA A 287 4.67 -11.90 11.19
N GLU A 288 3.56 -12.40 10.67
CA GLU A 288 3.00 -13.70 11.00
C GLU A 288 3.03 -14.60 9.76
N PRO A 289 3.15 -15.94 9.93
CA PRO A 289 2.97 -16.87 8.83
C PRO A 289 1.63 -16.65 8.15
N LEU A 290 1.61 -16.62 6.81
CA LEU A 290 0.36 -16.51 6.06
C LEU A 290 -0.60 -17.67 6.37
N THR A 291 -0.06 -18.81 6.77
CA THR A 291 -0.83 -19.99 7.22
C THR A 291 -1.67 -19.74 8.48
N LYS A 292 -1.40 -18.65 9.22
CA LYS A 292 -2.25 -18.17 10.31
C LYS A 292 -3.65 -17.79 9.84
N VAL A 293 -3.78 -17.34 8.58
CA VAL A 293 -5.05 -16.82 8.05
C VAL A 293 -5.52 -17.50 6.78
N ALA A 294 -4.73 -18.34 6.11
CA ALA A 294 -5.17 -19.04 4.90
C ALA A 294 -4.49 -20.42 4.73
N SER A 295 -5.09 -21.33 3.95
CA SER A 295 -4.44 -22.59 3.59
C SER A 295 -3.27 -22.36 2.64
N GLN A 296 -2.29 -23.27 2.63
CA GLN A 296 -1.16 -23.18 1.69
C GLN A 296 -1.61 -23.19 0.23
N GLU A 297 -2.67 -23.93 -0.09
CA GLU A 297 -3.28 -23.93 -1.43
C GLU A 297 -3.77 -22.54 -1.83
N ASN A 298 -4.46 -21.84 -0.93
CA ASN A 298 -4.94 -20.48 -1.19
C ASN A 298 -3.81 -19.45 -1.25
N ILE A 299 -2.78 -19.62 -0.43
CA ILE A 299 -1.58 -18.77 -0.47
C ILE A 299 -0.90 -18.92 -1.84
N ASN A 300 -0.63 -20.15 -2.26
CA ASN A 300 -0.03 -20.43 -3.57
C ASN A 300 -0.92 -19.91 -4.70
N GLY A 301 -2.23 -20.19 -4.63
CA GLY A 301 -3.20 -19.74 -5.62
C GLY A 301 -3.30 -18.22 -5.72
N ALA A 302 -3.04 -17.48 -4.63
CA ALA A 302 -3.00 -16.02 -4.62
C ALA A 302 -1.66 -15.51 -5.15
N PHE A 303 -0.53 -15.94 -4.59
CA PHE A 303 0.79 -15.39 -4.91
C PHE A 303 1.30 -15.79 -6.30
N HIS A 304 1.09 -17.03 -6.74
CA HIS A 304 1.66 -17.53 -8.00
C HIS A 304 0.99 -16.92 -9.24
N ARG A 305 -0.09 -16.16 -9.08
CA ARG A 305 -0.74 -15.44 -10.18
C ARG A 305 0.08 -14.25 -10.66
N GLY A 306 1.07 -13.79 -9.88
CA GLY A 306 1.80 -12.53 -10.08
C GLY A 306 1.00 -11.30 -9.63
N TRP A 307 1.67 -10.15 -9.51
CA TRP A 307 1.08 -8.97 -8.86
C TRP A 307 1.09 -7.69 -9.73
N GLN A 308 0.05 -6.86 -9.52
CA GLN A 308 -0.11 -5.53 -10.12
C GLN A 308 -0.22 -4.47 -9.02
N PHE A 309 0.29 -3.27 -9.28
CA PHE A 309 0.22 -2.07 -8.46
C PHE A 309 -1.04 -1.32 -8.77
N ILE A 310 -1.65 -0.79 -7.72
CA ILE A 310 -2.73 0.17 -7.83
C ILE A 310 -2.37 1.35 -6.93
N LEU A 311 -2.41 2.53 -7.52
CA LEU A 311 -2.15 3.78 -6.84
C LEU A 311 -3.38 4.66 -6.98
N ASN A 312 -3.93 5.12 -5.87
CA ASN A 312 -5.04 6.06 -5.87
C ASN A 312 -5.08 6.89 -4.60
N ASP A 313 -5.84 7.97 -4.66
CA ASP A 313 -6.35 8.63 -3.46
C ASP A 313 -7.87 8.39 -3.40
N TYR A 314 -8.33 7.88 -2.27
CA TYR A 314 -9.71 7.57 -2.01
C TYR A 314 -10.36 8.66 -1.16
N VAL A 315 -11.69 8.74 -1.18
CA VAL A 315 -12.45 9.67 -0.34
C VAL A 315 -13.36 8.90 0.60
N GLU A 316 -13.09 9.05 1.89
CA GLU A 316 -13.87 8.53 3.00
C GLU A 316 -15.05 9.45 3.29
N ILE A 317 -16.27 8.96 3.02
CA ILE A 317 -17.50 9.63 3.45
C ILE A 317 -17.99 8.98 4.74
N SER A 318 -17.89 9.73 5.83
CA SER A 318 -18.69 9.49 7.04
C SER A 318 -19.41 10.77 7.44
N LYS A 319 -20.49 10.68 8.22
CA LYS A 319 -21.32 11.83 8.63
C LYS A 319 -20.54 12.99 9.27
N ASN A 320 -19.31 12.76 9.73
CA ASN A 320 -18.45 13.72 10.42
C ASN A 320 -17.15 14.05 9.65
N LEU A 321 -17.01 13.63 8.39
CA LEU A 321 -15.85 13.93 7.55
C LEU A 321 -16.25 14.94 6.46
N SER A 322 -15.41 15.95 6.24
CA SER A 322 -15.57 16.92 5.16
C SER A 322 -14.24 17.03 4.40
N PRO A 323 -13.98 16.08 3.48
CA PRO A 323 -12.71 15.90 2.77
C PRO A 323 -12.17 17.14 2.04
#